data_AF-F5YXL2-F1
#
_entry.id   AF-F5YXL2-F1
#
_cell.length_a   1.000
_cell.length_b   1.000
_cell.length_c   1.000
_cell.angle_alpha   90.00
_cell.angle_beta   90.00
_cell.angle_gamma   90.00
#
_symmetry.space_group_name_H-M   'P 1'
#
loop_
_entity.id
_entity.type
_entity.pdbx_description
1 polymer ?
#
loop_
_entity_poly.entity_id
_entity_poly.type
_entity_poly.pdbx_seq_one_letter_code
_entity_poly.pdbx_strand_id
1 'polypeptide(L)'
;MSQQNIELVRGGYQSFANGDTESLMALFDEDIEWVQPGESAVSGTYRGKAELGEFLVALAAKEPTISPRRFLADGETVIVLSEATIGGETGHSAEVYTIRNGKTMRVQVYGDTAMMERQYGRKPVAATG
;
A
#
# COMPACT_ATOMS: atom_id res chain seq x y z
N MET A 1 -15.13 9.18 14.17
CA MET A 1 -14.67 9.13 12.77
C MET A 1 -13.17 8.92 12.69
N SER A 2 -12.32 9.89 13.03
CA SER A 2 -10.86 9.77 12.90
C SER A 2 -10.26 8.54 13.60
N GLN A 3 -10.69 8.23 14.83
CA GLN A 3 -10.23 7.05 15.56
C GLN A 3 -10.66 5.72 14.90
N GLN A 4 -11.91 5.63 14.43
CA GLN A 4 -12.42 4.45 13.73
C GLN A 4 -11.70 4.24 12.39
N ASN A 5 -11.36 5.33 11.70
CA ASN A 5 -10.56 5.29 10.48
C ASN A 5 -9.13 4.78 10.76
N ILE A 6 -8.51 5.19 11.87
CA ILE A 6 -7.22 4.64 12.31
C ILE A 6 -7.34 3.13 12.59
N GLU A 7 -8.40 2.70 13.25
CA GLU A 7 -8.64 1.28 13.55
C GLU A 7 -8.86 0.45 12.28
N LEU A 8 -9.62 0.98 11.31
CA LEU A 8 -9.80 0.36 9.99
C LEU A 8 -8.44 0.14 9.30
N VAL A 9 -7.62 1.19 9.22
CA VAL A 9 -6.31 1.11 8.56
C VAL A 9 -5.36 0.19 9.32
N ARG A 10 -5.33 0.26 10.65
CA ARG A 10 -4.52 -0.63 11.50
C ARG A 10 -4.91 -2.10 11.30
N GLY A 11 -6.21 -2.39 11.19
CA GLY A 11 -6.72 -3.71 10.84
C GLY A 11 -6.16 -4.20 9.51
N GLY A 12 -6.06 -3.33 8.50
CA GLY A 12 -5.43 -3.67 7.22
C GLY A 12 -3.99 -4.11 7.33
N TYR A 13 -3.15 -3.41 8.10
CA TYR A 13 -1.77 -3.85 8.34
C TYR A 13 -1.72 -5.21 9.05
N GLN A 14 -2.62 -5.48 10.00
CA GLN A 14 -2.69 -6.77 10.69
C GLN A 14 -3.12 -7.90 9.76
N SER A 15 -4.15 -7.68 8.95
CA SER A 15 -4.60 -8.66 7.96
C SER A 15 -3.51 -8.95 6.93
N PHE A 16 -2.80 -7.93 6.43
CA PHE A 16 -1.66 -8.12 5.53
C PHE A 16 -0.54 -8.94 6.19
N ALA A 17 -0.14 -8.58 7.42
CA ALA A 17 0.92 -9.30 8.15
C ALA A 17 0.56 -10.76 8.45
N ASN A 18 -0.73 -11.08 8.61
CA ASN A 18 -1.22 -12.43 8.87
C ASN A 18 -1.54 -13.22 7.58
N GLY A 19 -1.40 -12.61 6.39
CA GLY A 19 -1.82 -13.20 5.12
C GLY A 19 -3.34 -13.35 4.96
N ASP A 20 -4.14 -12.67 5.79
CA ASP A 20 -5.60 -12.68 5.73
C ASP A 20 -6.09 -11.76 4.61
N THR A 21 -6.05 -12.30 3.39
CA THR A 21 -6.41 -11.56 2.18
C THR A 21 -7.88 -11.20 2.15
N GLU A 22 -8.78 -12.05 2.65
CA GLU A 22 -10.22 -11.78 2.66
C GLU A 22 -10.54 -10.56 3.53
N SER A 23 -10.05 -10.54 4.78
CA SER A 23 -10.25 -9.40 5.68
C SER A 23 -9.58 -8.14 5.16
N LEU A 24 -8.37 -8.25 4.58
CA LEU A 24 -7.68 -7.11 3.98
C LEU A 24 -8.51 -6.51 2.84
N MET A 25 -8.97 -7.35 1.90
CA MET A 25 -9.73 -6.90 0.73
C MET A 25 -11.13 -6.39 1.09
N ALA A 26 -11.68 -6.77 2.25
CA ALA A 26 -12.93 -6.24 2.76
C ALA A 26 -12.84 -4.76 3.15
N LEU A 27 -11.64 -4.23 3.45
CA LEU A 27 -11.45 -2.83 3.87
C LEU A 27 -11.53 -1.82 2.72
N PHE A 28 -11.25 -2.29 1.51
CA PHE A 28 -11.24 -1.44 0.32
C PHE A 28 -12.64 -1.34 -0.29
N ASP A 29 -12.89 -0.19 -0.91
CA ASP A 29 -14.02 -0.01 -1.82
C ASP A 29 -13.86 -0.88 -3.07
N GLU A 30 -14.95 -1.12 -3.80
CA GLU A 30 -14.89 -1.85 -5.08
C GLU A 30 -14.08 -1.06 -6.12
N ASP A 31 -14.15 0.27 -6.07
CA ASP A 31 -13.48 1.20 -7.00
C ASP A 31 -12.19 1.83 -6.40
N ILE A 32 -11.56 1.16 -5.43
CA ILE A 32 -10.30 1.60 -4.79
C ILE A 32 -9.23 2.00 -5.84
N GLU A 33 -8.62 3.18 -5.68
CA GLU A 33 -7.40 3.53 -6.41
C GLU A 33 -6.17 3.49 -5.47
N TRP A 34 -5.21 2.61 -5.76
CA TRP A 34 -3.92 2.54 -5.07
C TRP A 34 -2.79 3.06 -5.96
N VAL A 35 -2.03 4.03 -5.50
CA VAL A 35 -0.89 4.59 -6.24
C VAL A 35 0.42 4.25 -5.54
N GLN A 36 1.20 3.37 -6.18
CA GLN A 36 2.56 3.00 -5.80
C GLN A 36 3.56 3.78 -6.67
N PRO A 37 4.38 4.68 -6.10
CA PRO A 37 5.27 5.55 -6.88
C PRO A 37 6.48 4.80 -7.46
N GLY A 38 7.19 5.47 -8.36
CA GLY A 38 8.46 5.02 -8.94
C GLY A 38 8.30 4.19 -10.21
N GLU A 39 9.40 3.57 -10.64
CA GLU A 39 9.47 2.80 -11.88
C GLU A 39 9.83 1.33 -11.63
N SER A 40 9.58 0.83 -10.42
CA SER A 40 9.77 -0.58 -10.11
C SER A 40 8.72 -1.44 -10.84
N ALA A 41 8.99 -2.73 -11.00
CA ALA A 41 8.04 -3.67 -11.61
C ALA A 41 6.66 -3.70 -10.91
N VAL A 42 6.61 -3.31 -9.63
CA VAL A 42 5.38 -3.20 -8.82
C VAL A 42 4.91 -1.76 -8.61
N SER A 43 5.52 -0.78 -9.27
CA SER A 43 5.03 0.60 -9.26
C SER A 43 3.84 0.75 -10.21
N GLY A 44 2.95 1.70 -9.96
CA GLY A 44 1.79 1.94 -10.82
C GLY A 44 0.60 2.52 -10.10
N THR A 45 -0.51 2.59 -10.83
CA THR A 45 -1.83 2.89 -10.27
C THR A 45 -2.73 1.70 -10.49
N TYR A 46 -3.20 1.10 -9.42
CA TYR A 46 -4.07 -0.08 -9.40
C TYR A 46 -5.49 0.35 -9.09
N ARG A 47 -6.43 -0.01 -9.96
CA ARG A 47 -7.83 0.38 -9.89
C ARG A 47 -8.73 -0.83 -9.66
N GLY A 48 -9.53 -0.72 -8.62
CA GLY A 48 -10.41 -1.78 -8.15
C GLY A 48 -9.69 -2.93 -7.47
N LYS A 49 -10.48 -3.80 -6.84
CA LYS A 49 -9.96 -4.89 -5.99
C LYS A 49 -9.15 -5.94 -6.75
N ALA A 50 -9.46 -6.17 -8.03
CA ALA A 50 -8.75 -7.15 -8.84
C ALA A 50 -7.28 -6.74 -9.04
N GLU A 51 -7.04 -5.54 -9.59
CA GLU A 51 -5.69 -5.02 -9.81
C GLU A 51 -4.92 -4.84 -8.49
N LEU A 52 -5.60 -4.38 -7.43
CA LEU A 52 -4.99 -4.28 -6.11
C LEU A 52 -4.56 -5.65 -5.56
N GLY A 53 -5.37 -6.69 -5.74
CA GLY A 53 -5.03 -8.05 -5.33
C GLY A 53 -3.78 -8.57 -6.05
N GLU A 54 -3.68 -8.37 -7.36
CA GLU A 54 -2.50 -8.74 -8.15
C GLU A 54 -1.25 -8.01 -7.66
N PHE A 55 -1.36 -6.71 -7.37
CA PHE A 55 -0.28 -5.93 -6.76
C PHE A 55 0.16 -6.50 -5.41
N LEU A 56 -0.77 -6.80 -4.52
CA LEU A 56 -0.46 -7.32 -3.18
C LEU A 56 0.24 -8.68 -3.25
N VAL A 57 -0.15 -9.54 -4.19
CA VAL A 57 0.54 -10.82 -4.45
C VAL A 57 1.96 -10.57 -4.95
N ALA A 58 2.15 -9.66 -5.92
CA ALA A 58 3.48 -9.32 -6.43
C ALA A 58 4.38 -8.70 -5.35
N LEU A 59 3.81 -7.86 -4.48
CA LEU A 59 4.51 -7.26 -3.35
C LEU A 59 4.93 -8.33 -2.34
N ALA A 60 4.01 -9.25 -1.98
CA ALA A 60 4.23 -10.32 -1.01
C ALA A 60 5.29 -11.36 -1.46
N ALA A 61 5.56 -11.48 -2.76
CA ALA A 61 6.58 -12.39 -3.30
C ALA A 61 8.01 -12.12 -2.79
N LYS A 62 8.26 -10.96 -2.18
CA LYS A 62 9.55 -10.61 -1.53
C LYS A 62 9.50 -10.65 0.00
N GLU A 63 8.40 -11.14 0.57
CA GLU A 63 8.17 -11.25 2.01
C GLU A 63 8.47 -9.94 2.77
N PRO A 64 7.89 -8.80 2.33
CA PRO A 64 8.16 -7.50 2.93
C PRO A 64 7.67 -7.47 4.39
N THR A 65 8.51 -6.96 5.29
CA THR A 65 8.06 -6.62 6.65
C THR A 65 7.66 -5.15 6.68
N ILE A 66 6.38 -4.87 6.91
CA ILE A 66 5.86 -3.50 6.98
C ILE A 66 5.49 -3.18 8.43
N SER A 67 6.15 -2.18 9.00
CA SER A 67 5.98 -1.75 10.38
C SER A 67 5.36 -0.35 10.43
N PRO A 68 4.03 -0.22 10.66
CA PRO A 68 3.41 1.08 10.82
C PRO A 68 3.85 1.71 12.15
N ARG A 69 4.38 2.94 12.09
CA ARG A 69 5.00 3.63 13.23
C ARG A 69 4.04 4.66 13.85
N ARG A 70 3.35 5.42 13.02
CA ARG A 70 2.46 6.49 13.48
C ARG A 70 1.25 6.63 12.56
N PHE A 71 0.08 6.78 13.18
CA PHE A 71 -1.18 7.04 12.50
C PHE A 71 -1.63 8.47 12.85
N LEU A 72 -1.98 9.23 11.84
CA LEU A 72 -2.54 10.58 11.95
C LEU A 72 -3.86 10.59 11.19
N ALA A 73 -4.91 11.19 11.74
CA ALA A 73 -6.21 11.20 11.08
C ALA A 73 -6.91 12.54 11.24
N ASP A 74 -7.47 13.02 10.13
CA ASP A 74 -8.30 14.22 10.07
C ASP A 74 -9.41 14.01 9.03
N GLY A 75 -10.66 14.11 9.47
CA GLY A 75 -11.84 13.79 8.67
C GLY A 75 -11.77 12.41 7.99
N GLU A 76 -11.79 12.43 6.66
CA GLU A 76 -11.71 11.24 5.78
C GLU A 76 -10.27 10.78 5.53
N THR A 77 -9.27 11.53 5.98
CA THR A 77 -7.86 11.25 5.69
C THR A 77 -7.19 10.52 6.85
N VAL A 78 -6.45 9.46 6.55
CA VAL A 78 -5.50 8.83 7.47
C VAL A 78 -4.12 8.82 6.82
N ILE A 79 -3.11 9.29 7.53
CA ILE A 79 -1.71 9.18 7.12
C ILE A 79 -1.03 8.18 8.04
N VAL A 80 -0.37 7.20 7.45
CA VAL A 80 0.48 6.25 8.17
C VAL A 80 1.91 6.53 7.81
N LEU A 81 2.75 6.78 8.81
CA LEU A 81 4.21 6.76 8.66
C LEU A 81 4.67 5.35 8.99
N SER A 82 5.39 4.72 8.06
CA SER A 82 5.79 3.32 8.17
C SER A 82 7.26 3.12 7.78
N GLU A 83 7.76 1.97 8.20
CA GLU A 83 9.05 1.42 7.79
C GLU A 83 8.79 0.11 7.07
N ALA A 84 9.42 -0.10 5.92
CA ALA A 84 9.36 -1.34 5.17
C ALA A 84 10.75 -1.94 5.05
N THR A 85 10.90 -3.22 5.39
CA THR A 85 12.14 -3.98 5.17
C THR A 85 11.91 -5.04 4.09
N ILE A 86 12.74 -5.00 3.04
CA ILE A 86 12.66 -5.92 1.90
C ILE A 86 14.10 -6.34 1.56
N GLY A 87 14.37 -7.63 1.52
CA GLY A 87 15.71 -8.14 1.18
C GLY A 87 16.83 -7.63 2.10
N GLY A 88 16.51 -7.29 3.35
CA GLY A 88 17.47 -6.76 4.34
C GLY A 88 17.73 -5.24 4.24
N GLU A 89 17.08 -4.56 3.31
CA GLU A 89 17.12 -3.10 3.19
C GLU A 89 15.87 -2.48 3.82
N THR A 90 16.02 -1.39 4.59
CA THR A 90 14.90 -0.68 5.23
C THR A 90 14.70 0.69 4.59
N GLY A 91 13.46 0.97 4.21
CA GLY A 91 13.00 2.26 3.71
C GLY A 91 11.89 2.84 4.58
N HIS A 92 11.70 4.16 4.47
CA HIS A 92 10.59 4.87 5.12
C HIS A 92 9.54 5.25 4.08
N SER A 93 8.28 5.22 4.49
CA SER A 93 7.18 5.67 3.66
C SER A 93 6.07 6.34 4.47
N ALA A 94 5.25 7.08 3.72
CA ALA A 94 3.98 7.63 4.15
C ALA A 94 2.88 7.12 3.22
N GLU A 95 1.88 6.45 3.78
CA GLU A 95 0.68 6.04 3.06
C GLU A 95 -0.48 6.97 3.43
N VAL A 96 -1.04 7.67 2.44
CA VAL A 96 -2.18 8.58 2.62
C VAL A 96 -3.45 7.88 2.14
N TYR A 97 -4.31 7.53 3.09
CA TYR A 97 -5.60 6.88 2.88
C TYR A 97 -6.71 7.92 2.83
N THR A 98 -7.63 7.76 1.87
CA THR A 98 -8.93 8.45 1.84
C THR A 98 -10.03 7.43 2.15
N ILE A 99 -10.81 7.66 3.20
CA ILE A 99 -11.81 6.73 3.71
C ILE A 99 -13.19 7.39 3.71
N ARG A 100 -14.15 6.73 3.06
CA ARG A 100 -15.56 7.15 3.01
C ARG A 100 -16.46 5.98 3.34
N ASN A 101 -17.53 6.21 4.09
CA ASN A 101 -18.51 5.18 4.45
C ASN A 101 -17.88 3.89 5.03
N GLY A 102 -16.78 4.02 5.78
CA GLY A 102 -16.07 2.88 6.37
C GLY A 102 -15.26 2.03 5.39
N LYS A 103 -15.01 2.52 4.17
CA LYS A 103 -14.22 1.87 3.13
C LYS A 103 -13.10 2.78 2.65
N THR A 104 -11.95 2.19 2.33
CA THR A 104 -10.82 2.91 1.73
C THR A 104 -11.08 3.10 0.24
N MET A 105 -11.11 4.37 -0.21
CA MET A 105 -11.37 4.78 -1.60
C MET A 105 -10.09 5.03 -2.39
N ARG A 106 -9.05 5.53 -1.71
CA ARG A 106 -7.76 5.86 -2.32
C ARG A 106 -6.63 5.61 -1.34
N VAL A 107 -5.51 5.11 -1.85
CA VAL A 107 -4.22 5.14 -1.16
C VAL A 107 -3.18 5.78 -2.06
N GLN A 108 -2.47 6.78 -1.55
CA GLN A 108 -1.30 7.36 -2.20
C GLN A 108 -0.07 7.07 -1.35
N VAL A 109 0.89 6.33 -1.91
CA VAL A 109 2.16 6.03 -1.23
C VAL A 109 3.20 7.08 -1.60
N TYR A 110 3.98 7.50 -0.61
CA TYR A 110 5.20 8.29 -0.75
C TYR A 110 6.31 7.52 -0.04
N GLY A 111 7.34 7.08 -0.75
CA GLY A 111 8.39 6.25 -0.14
C GLY A 111 9.65 6.16 -1.00
N ASP A 112 10.59 5.33 -0.56
CA ASP A 112 11.86 5.12 -1.25
C ASP A 112 11.68 4.33 -2.55
N THR A 113 11.47 5.06 -3.65
CA THR A 113 11.31 4.49 -5.00
C THR A 113 12.59 3.80 -5.48
N ALA A 114 13.77 4.28 -5.08
CA ALA A 114 15.04 3.68 -5.48
C ALA A 114 15.23 2.31 -4.82
N MET A 115 14.83 2.16 -3.56
CA MET A 115 14.78 0.86 -2.88
C MET A 115 13.82 -0.09 -3.61
N MET A 116 12.61 0.35 -3.95
CA MET A 116 11.65 -0.47 -4.68
C MET A 116 12.21 -0.96 -6.02
N GLU A 117 12.90 -0.09 -6.77
CA GLU A 117 13.57 -0.45 -8.02
C GLU A 117 14.69 -1.47 -7.84
N ARG A 118 15.48 -1.38 -6.75
CA ARG A 118 16.52 -2.37 -6.43
C ARG A 118 15.91 -3.73 -6.08
N GLN A 119 14.82 -3.75 -5.32
CA GLN A 119 14.24 -4.98 -4.77
C GLN A 119 13.32 -5.72 -5.76
N TYR A 120 12.54 -4.98 -6.56
CA TYR A 120 11.58 -5.53 -7.51
C TYR A 120 12.05 -5.42 -8.97
N GLY A 121 13.18 -4.77 -9.24
CA GLY A 121 13.64 -4.45 -10.58
C GLY A 121 12.86 -3.28 -11.19
N ARG A 122 13.41 -2.68 -12.25
CA ARG A 122 12.73 -1.62 -13.01
C ARG A 122 11.79 -2.21 -14.04
N LYS A 123 10.71 -1.49 -14.35
CA LYS A 123 9.89 -1.78 -15.53
C LYS A 123 10.75 -1.74 -16.79
N PRO A 124 10.52 -2.64 -17.76
CA PRO A 124 11.10 -2.46 -19.07
C PRO A 124 10.60 -1.13 -19.63
N VAL A 125 11.54 -0.29 -20.08
CA VAL A 125 11.18 0.90 -20.85
C VAL A 125 10.46 0.38 -22.08
N ALA A 126 9.19 0.72 -22.26
CA ALA A 126 8.48 0.43 -23.49
C ALA A 126 9.30 1.07 -24.62
N ALA A 127 9.93 0.26 -25.46
CA ALA A 127 10.62 0.73 -26.63
C ALA A 127 9.60 1.52 -27.46
N THR A 128 9.75 2.84 -27.47
CA THR A 128 8.91 3.72 -28.28
C THR A 128 9.34 3.46 -29.72
N GLY A 129 8.56 2.65 -30.44
CA GLY A 129 8.68 2.47 -31.88
C GLY A 129 8.04 3.62 -32.63
#